data_AF-A0A3B0M759-F1
#
_entry.id   AF-A0A3B0M759-F1
#
_cell.length_a   1.000
_cell.length_b   1.000
_cell.length_c   1.000
_cell.angle_alpha   90.00
_cell.angle_beta   90.00
_cell.angle_gamma   90.00
#
_symmetry.space_group_name_H-M   'P 1'
#
loop_
_entity.id
_entity.type
_entity.pdbx_description
1 polymer ?
#
loop_
_entity_poly.entity_id
_entity_poly.type
_entity_poly.pdbx_seq_one_letter_code
_entity_poly.pdbx_strand_id
1 'polypeptide(L)'
;MSKAQHTEKEKSFQQQVWETLYAINVNEKIEKKNGFSYLSWAWAWGVLIAHYPESYYVIDAVSYNNDGSAMVSLTLTVKQGNNACPRKM
;
A
#
# COMPACT_ATOMS: atom_id res chain seq x y z
N MET A 1 2.06 -45.67 8.58
CA MET A 1 2.66 -44.33 8.70
C MET A 1 2.48 -43.61 7.37
N SER A 2 1.43 -42.79 7.24
CA SER A 2 1.21 -42.00 6.01
C SER A 2 1.58 -40.55 6.31
N LYS A 3 2.55 -40.04 5.54
CA LYS A 3 3.19 -38.73 5.70
C LYS A 3 2.18 -37.67 5.27
N ALA A 4 1.86 -36.74 6.17
CA ALA A 4 0.99 -35.60 5.87
C ALA A 4 1.60 -34.79 4.71
N GLN A 5 0.89 -34.74 3.59
CA GLN A 5 1.14 -33.79 2.51
C GLN A 5 0.54 -32.45 2.95
N HIS A 6 1.38 -31.52 3.40
CA HIS A 6 0.99 -30.11 3.49
C HIS A 6 1.03 -29.56 2.06
N THR A 7 -0.15 -29.30 1.50
CA THR A 7 -0.32 -28.61 0.23
C THR A 7 0.02 -27.13 0.41
N GLU A 8 1.15 -26.68 -0.15
CA GLU A 8 1.42 -25.25 -0.34
C GLU A 8 0.38 -24.70 -1.32
N LYS A 9 -0.58 -23.94 -0.79
CA LYS A 9 -1.55 -23.20 -1.60
C LYS A 9 -0.81 -22.06 -2.31
N GLU A 10 -0.90 -22.00 -3.63
CA GLU A 10 -0.31 -20.92 -4.44
C GLU A 10 -0.83 -19.56 -3.93
N LYS A 11 0.09 -18.66 -3.53
CA LYS A 11 -0.27 -17.36 -2.96
C LYS A 11 -0.75 -16.41 -4.04
N SER A 12 -1.86 -15.70 -3.79
CA SER A 12 -2.32 -14.66 -4.71
C SER A 12 -1.34 -13.50 -4.78
N PHE A 13 -1.37 -12.72 -5.87
CA PHE A 13 -0.53 -11.53 -6.00
C PHE A 13 -0.73 -10.55 -4.84
N GLN A 14 -1.97 -10.39 -4.36
CA GLN A 14 -2.28 -9.52 -3.22
C GLN A 14 -1.62 -10.00 -1.93
N GLN A 15 -1.55 -11.32 -1.71
CA GLN A 15 -0.85 -11.90 -0.56
C GLN A 15 0.65 -11.66 -0.66
N GLN A 16 1.24 -11.83 -1.85
CA GLN A 16 2.66 -11.58 -2.08
C GLN A 16 3.03 -10.10 -1.86
N VAL A 17 2.19 -9.17 -2.36
CA VAL A 17 2.33 -7.73 -2.12
C VAL A 17 2.25 -7.41 -0.63
N TRP A 18 1.26 -7.96 0.07
CA TRP A 18 1.12 -7.76 1.50
C TRP A 18 2.35 -8.24 2.27
N GLU A 19 2.80 -9.47 2.03
CA GLU A 19 3.96 -10.05 2.72
C GLU A 19 5.24 -9.23 2.50
N THR A 20 5.45 -8.74 1.28
CA THR A 20 6.60 -7.90 0.93
C THR A 20 6.56 -6.57 1.69
N LEU A 21 5.42 -5.86 1.65
CA LEU A 21 5.31 -4.53 2.26
C LEU A 21 5.21 -4.59 3.79
N TYR A 22 4.57 -5.64 4.34
CA TYR A 22 4.43 -5.85 5.78
C TYR A 22 5.78 -6.02 6.50
N ALA A 23 6.77 -6.61 5.82
CA ALA A 23 8.10 -6.81 6.38
C ALA A 23 8.93 -5.51 6.51
N ILE A 24 8.49 -4.41 5.91
CA ILE A 24 9.25 -3.16 5.87
C ILE A 24 9.07 -2.39 7.18
N ASN A 25 10.17 -2.19 7.90
CA ASN A 25 10.18 -1.34 9.09
C ASN A 25 10.21 0.14 8.70
N VAL A 26 9.22 0.90 9.18
CA VAL A 26 9.08 2.34 8.90
C VAL A 26 9.36 3.23 10.11
N ASN A 27 9.77 2.65 11.25
CA ASN A 27 9.88 3.37 12.52
C ASN A 27 10.86 4.55 12.49
N GLU A 28 11.89 4.53 11.65
CA GLU A 28 12.85 5.64 11.51
C GLU A 28 12.30 6.81 10.68
N LYS A 29 11.13 6.63 10.08
CA LYS A 29 10.54 7.54 9.09
C LYS A 29 9.22 8.13 9.58
N ILE A 30 8.83 7.77 10.80
CA ILE A 30 7.68 8.34 11.46
C ILE A 30 8.04 9.72 12.02
N GLU A 31 7.15 10.67 11.79
CA GLU A 31 7.16 11.98 12.42
C GLU A 31 6.13 11.98 13.55
N LYS A 32 6.55 12.42 14.75
CA LYS A 32 5.65 12.53 15.89
C LYS A 32 5.08 13.93 15.97
N LYS A 33 3.75 14.06 15.91
CA LYS A 33 3.04 15.34 16.04
C LYS A 33 1.82 15.17 16.93
N ASN A 34 1.68 16.03 17.93
CA ASN A 34 0.56 16.03 18.89
C ASN A 34 0.27 14.64 19.51
N GLY A 35 1.31 13.84 19.78
CA GLY A 35 1.18 12.50 20.35
C GLY A 35 0.86 11.38 19.35
N PHE A 36 0.69 11.70 18.06
CA PHE A 36 0.47 10.71 17.00
C PHE A 36 1.73 10.48 16.18
N SER A 37 1.87 9.27 15.62
CA SER A 37 2.92 8.90 14.68
C SER A 37 2.39 8.98 13.25
N TYR A 38 3.01 9.81 12.44
CA TYR A 38 2.66 10.00 11.03
C TYR A 38 3.75 9.46 10.14
N LEU A 39 3.37 8.73 9.09
CA LEU A 39 4.27 8.40 7.99
C LEU A 39 3.93 9.31 6.82
N SER A 40 4.92 10.02 6.28
CA SER A 40 4.67 10.91 5.15
C SER A 40 4.30 10.10 3.90
N TRP A 41 3.28 10.58 3.17
CA TRP A 41 2.85 9.96 1.92
C TRP A 41 4.00 9.81 0.92
N ALA A 42 4.83 10.86 0.78
CA ALA A 42 5.97 10.84 -0.13
C ALA A 42 6.97 9.71 0.20
N TRP A 43 7.23 9.47 1.49
CA TRP A 43 8.12 8.38 1.88
C TRP A 43 7.48 7.00 1.67
N ALA A 44 6.22 6.84 2.08
CA ALA A 44 5.48 5.59 1.86
C ALA A 44 5.39 5.22 0.37
N TRP A 45 5.09 6.22 -0.48
CA TRP A 45 5.08 6.08 -1.93
C TRP A 45 6.47 5.71 -2.47
N GLY A 46 7.52 6.36 -2.00
CA GLY A 46 8.91 6.07 -2.38
C GLY A 46 9.31 4.61 -2.10
N VAL A 47 8.90 4.06 -0.96
CA VAL A 47 9.12 2.65 -0.64
C VAL A 47 8.31 1.74 -1.56
N LEU A 48 7.03 2.05 -1.79
CA LEU A 48 6.21 1.24 -2.67
C LEU A 48 6.83 1.11 -4.06
N ILE A 49 7.23 2.23 -4.68
CA ILE A 49 7.81 2.24 -6.03
C ILE A 49 9.21 1.61 -6.07
N ALA A 50 9.95 1.58 -4.96
CA ALA A 50 11.21 0.86 -4.88
C ALA A 50 11.03 -0.67 -5.02
N HIS A 51 9.89 -1.20 -4.58
CA HIS A 51 9.53 -2.62 -4.73
C HIS A 51 8.67 -2.90 -5.96
N TYR A 52 7.80 -1.97 -6.35
CA TYR A 52 6.80 -2.09 -7.41
C TYR A 52 6.81 -0.86 -8.34
N PRO A 53 7.85 -0.69 -9.17
CA PRO A 53 8.09 0.55 -9.94
C PRO A 53 7.02 0.86 -11.01
N GLU A 54 6.23 -0.12 -11.41
CA GLU A 54 5.12 0.06 -12.36
C GLU A 54 3.82 0.56 -11.70
N SER A 55 3.80 0.72 -10.38
CA SER A 55 2.63 1.12 -9.61
C SER A 55 2.29 2.59 -9.86
N TYR A 56 1.00 2.92 -9.75
CA TYR A 56 0.49 4.27 -9.97
C TYR A 56 -0.74 4.53 -9.09
N TYR A 57 -1.14 5.79 -8.97
CA TYR A 57 -2.42 6.17 -8.37
C TYR A 57 -3.17 7.14 -9.29
N VAL A 58 -4.50 7.11 -9.17
CA VAL A 58 -5.41 8.01 -9.90
C VAL A 58 -6.25 8.75 -8.86
N ILE A 59 -6.40 10.07 -9.04
CA ILE A 59 -7.31 10.88 -8.24
C ILE A 59 -8.72 10.67 -8.81
N ASP A 60 -9.61 10.13 -7.99
CA ASP A 60 -10.97 9.79 -8.40
C ASP A 60 -11.92 10.99 -8.24
N ALA A 61 -11.85 11.65 -7.08
CA ALA A 61 -12.73 12.76 -6.74
C ALA A 61 -12.06 13.70 -5.73
N VAL A 62 -12.43 14.97 -5.80
CA VAL A 62 -12.11 15.99 -4.80
C VAL A 62 -13.41 16.61 -4.34
N SER A 63 -13.75 16.47 -3.06
CA SER A 63 -14.88 17.16 -2.45
C SER A 63 -14.38 18.30 -1.57
N TYR A 64 -14.95 19.49 -1.74
CA TYR A 64 -14.64 20.65 -0.94
C TYR A 64 -15.70 20.83 0.14
N ASN A 65 -15.24 21.06 1.36
CA ASN A 65 -16.08 21.37 2.50
C ASN A 65 -16.27 22.89 2.60
N ASN A 66 -17.34 23.31 3.29
CA ASN A 66 -17.67 24.73 3.45
C ASN A 66 -16.62 25.54 4.24
N ASP A 67 -15.74 24.86 4.98
CA ASP A 67 -14.62 25.46 5.73
C ASP A 67 -13.35 25.67 4.88
N GLY A 68 -13.42 25.36 3.58
CA GLY A 68 -12.30 25.46 2.65
C GLY A 68 -11.36 24.25 2.65
N SER A 69 -11.62 23.23 3.48
CA SER A 69 -10.89 21.96 3.43
C SER A 69 -11.36 21.11 2.24
N ALA A 70 -10.53 20.13 1.84
CA ALA A 70 -10.85 19.20 0.77
C ALA A 70 -10.59 17.76 1.21
N MET A 71 -11.47 16.85 0.77
CA MET A 71 -11.25 15.41 0.85
C MET A 71 -10.97 14.90 -0.56
N VAL A 72 -9.88 14.16 -0.71
CA VAL A 72 -9.43 13.59 -1.98
C VAL A 72 -9.57 12.08 -1.89
N SER A 73 -10.38 11.49 -2.77
CA SER A 73 -10.44 10.05 -2.96
C SER A 73 -9.50 9.65 -4.09
N LEU A 74 -8.75 8.58 -3.88
CA LEU A 74 -7.83 8.07 -4.90
C LEU A 74 -7.84 6.55 -4.97
N THR A 75 -7.51 6.02 -6.15
CA THR A 75 -7.30 4.59 -6.35
C THR A 75 -5.82 4.35 -6.60
N LEU A 76 -5.16 3.64 -5.68
CA LEU A 76 -3.77 3.20 -5.83
C LEU A 76 -3.74 1.78 -6.39
N THR A 77 -2.94 1.57 -7.43
CA THR A 77 -2.75 0.28 -8.05
C THR A 77 -1.31 -0.18 -7.89
N VAL A 78 -1.12 -1.26 -7.14
CA VAL A 78 0.18 -1.96 -7.11
C VAL A 78 0.28 -2.83 -8.35
N LYS A 79 1.34 -2.65 -9.14
CA LYS A 79 1.54 -3.36 -10.41
C LYS A 79 2.91 -4.04 -10.48
N GLN A 80 2.92 -5.25 -11.03
CA GLN A 80 4.14 -5.99 -11.35
C GLN A 80 3.87 -6.90 -12.57
N GLY A 81 4.44 -6.56 -13.72
CA GLY A 81 4.18 -7.26 -14.98
C GLY A 81 2.69 -7.27 -15.34
N ASN A 82 2.13 -8.47 -15.52
CA ASN A 82 0.71 -8.64 -15.86
C ASN A 82 -0.23 -8.60 -14.64
N ASN A 83 0.31 -8.54 -13.42
CA ASN A 83 -0.47 -8.52 -12.20
C ASN A 83 -0.74 -7.09 -11.73
N ALA A 84 -1.97 -6.84 -11.27
CA ALA A 84 -2.38 -5.56 -10.71
C ALA A 84 -3.33 -5.75 -9.52
N CYS A 85 -3.17 -4.91 -8.50
CA CYS A 85 -4.05 -4.87 -7.33
C CYS A 85 -4.46 -3.42 -7.03
N PRO A 86 -5.65 -2.98 -7.51
CA PRO A 86 -6.20 -1.67 -7.17
C PRO A 86 -6.81 -1.67 -5.75
N ARG A 87 -6.62 -0.56 -5.05
CA ARG A 87 -7.19 -0.26 -3.73
C ARG A 87 -7.64 1.20 -3.71
N LYS A 88 -8.93 1.40 -3.42
CA LYS A 88 -9.51 2.72 -3.20
C LYS A 88 -9.21 3.19 -1.78
N MET A 89 -8.78 4.44 -1.65
CA MET A 89 -8.40 5.11 -0.40
C MET A 89 -9.09 6.47 -0.30
#